data_AF-A0A3A5AVJ7-F1
#
_entry.id   AF-A0A3A5AVJ7-F1
#
_cell.length_a   1.000
_cell.length_b   1.000
_cell.length_c   1.000
_cell.angle_alpha   90.00
_cell.angle_beta   90.00
_cell.angle_gamma   90.00
#
_symmetry.space_group_name_H-M   'P 1'
#
loop_
_entity.id
_entity.type
_entity.pdbx_description
1 polymer ?
#
loop_
_entity_poly.entity_id
_entity_poly.type
_entity_poly.pdbx_seq_one_letter_code
_entity_poly.pdbx_strand_id
1 'polypeptide(L)' 'MYSPKIRDDLIPRIYHVAKGAKVPMTRWVNQILERALADHGCPEAVASDQQTSTVEREGGLP' A
#
# COMPACT_ATOMS: atom_id res chain seq x y z
N MET A 1 8.15 6.51 -12.06
CA MET A 1 8.60 5.36 -11.23
C MET A 1 7.92 4.10 -11.74
N TYR A 2 8.66 3.00 -11.89
CA TYR A 2 8.07 1.71 -12.17
C TYR A 2 7.31 1.23 -10.93
N SER A 3 6.00 1.01 -11.05
CA SER A 3 5.20 0.38 -10.00
C SER A 3 5.10 -1.11 -10.29
N PRO A 4 5.53 -2.00 -9.37
CA PRO A 4 5.39 -3.43 -9.56
C PRO A 4 3.91 -3.79 -9.64
N LYS A 5 3.53 -4.59 -10.64
CA LYS A 5 2.16 -5.04 -10.79
C LYS A 5 1.92 -6.29 -9.92
N ILE A 6 0.94 -6.20 -9.04
CA ILE A 6 0.38 -7.37 -8.35
C ILE A 6 -0.42 -8.17 -9.38
N ARG A 7 -0.30 -9.50 -9.36
CA ARG A 7 -1.13 -10.36 -10.20
C ARG A 7 -2.62 -10.18 -9.86
N ASP A 8 -3.47 -10.02 -10.88
CA ASP A 8 -4.90 -9.72 -10.69
C ASP A 8 -5.66 -10.78 -9.90
N ASP A 9 -5.29 -12.06 -10.04
CA ASP A 9 -5.92 -13.17 -9.32
C ASP A 9 -5.69 -13.11 -7.80
N LEU A 10 -4.65 -12.40 -7.36
CA LEU A 10 -4.33 -12.24 -5.95
C LEU A 10 -5.08 -11.07 -5.31
N ILE A 11 -5.53 -10.08 -6.08
CA ILE A 11 -6.17 -8.86 -5.55
C ILE A 11 -7.40 -9.19 -4.68
N PRO A 12 -8.36 -10.04 -5.12
CA PRO A 12 -9.51 -10.38 -4.28
C PRO A 12 -9.12 -11.09 -2.98
N ARG A 13 -8.12 -11.98 -3.05
CA ARG A 13 -7.64 -12.74 -1.90
C ARG A 13 -7.00 -11.83 -0.86
N ILE A 14 -6.12 -10.92 -1.31
CA ILE A 14 -5.47 -9.92 -0.46
C ILE A 14 -6.52 -9.02 0.18
N TYR A 15 -7.49 -8.54 -0.60
CA TYR A 15 -8.58 -7.71 -0.09
C TYR A 15 -9.38 -8.40 1.01
N HIS A 16 -9.76 -9.67 0.82
CA HIS A 16 -10.52 -10.43 1.82
C HIS A 16 -9.76 -10.57 3.14
N VAL A 17 -8.46 -10.83 3.09
CA VAL A 17 -7.63 -10.96 4.28
C VAL A 17 -7.48 -9.61 4.99
N ALA A 18 -7.17 -8.54 4.27
CA ALA A 18 -7.05 -7.19 4.84
C ALA A 18 -8.38 -6.72 5.47
N LYS A 19 -9.51 -7.00 4.81
CA LYS A 19 -10.85 -6.71 5.33
C LYS A 19 -11.13 -7.47 6.61
N GLY A 20 -10.78 -8.76 6.68
CA GLY A 20 -10.90 -9.56 7.91
C GLY A 20 -10.06 -9.02 9.06
N ALA A 21 -8.88 -8.49 8.75
CA ALA A 21 -7.98 -7.85 9.70
C ALA A 21 -8.37 -6.38 10.03
N LYS A 22 -9.44 -5.84 9.44
CA LYS A 22 -9.91 -4.45 9.60
C LYS A 22 -8.83 -3.40 9.32
N VAL A 23 -7.94 -3.66 8.36
CA VAL A 23 -6.90 -2.74 7.92
C VAL A 23 -7.03 -2.43 6.43
N PRO A 24 -6.63 -1.23 5.96
CA PRO A 24 -6.53 -0.95 4.54
C PRO A 24 -5.64 -1.96 3.83
N MET A 25 -6.06 -2.41 2.64
CA MET A 25 -5.34 -3.41 1.85
C MET A 25 -3.87 -3.03 1.62
N THR A 26 -3.59 -1.77 1.31
CA THR A 26 -2.23 -1.25 1.12
C THR A 26 -1.37 -1.37 2.37
N ARG A 27 -1.91 -0.97 3.54
CA ARG A 27 -1.20 -1.12 4.83
C ARG A 27 -0.92 -2.58 5.15
N TRP A 28 -1.88 -3.46 4.87
CA TRP A 28 -1.69 -4.90 5.06
C TRP A 28 -0.57 -5.44 4.17
N VAL A 29 -0.56 -5.10 2.89
CA VAL A 29 0.50 -5.50 1.96
C VAL A 29 1.86 -4.97 2.38
N ASN A 30 1.95 -3.70 2.78
CA ASN A 30 3.21 -3.10 3.24
C ASN A 30 3.79 -3.86 4.43
N GLN A 31 2.98 -4.20 5.44
CA GLN A 31 3.44 -4.98 6.59
C GLN A 31 3.97 -6.37 6.22
N ILE A 32 3.32 -7.04 5.27
CA ILE A 32 3.78 -8.34 4.76
C ILE A 32 5.12 -8.18 4.03
N LEU A 33 5.27 -7.15 3.21
CA LEU A 33 6.51 -6.87 2.48
C LEU A 33 7.65 -6.49 3.42
N GLU A 34 7.42 -5.61 4.39
CA GLU A 34 8.39 -5.22 5.43
C GLU A 34 8.94 -6.46 6.14
N ARG A 35 8.05 -7.36 6.58
CA ARG A 35 8.44 -8.60 7.25
C ARG A 35 9.26 -9.52 6.33
N ALA A 36 8.79 -9.75 5.11
CA ALA A 36 9.49 -10.61 4.17
C ALA A 36 10.88 -10.05 3.81
N LEU A 37 11.00 -8.73 3.64
CA LEU A 37 12.27 -8.07 3.34
C LEU A 37 13.25 -8.17 4.51
N ALA A 38 12.77 -8.02 5.75
CA ALA A 38 13.57 -8.23 6.95
C ALA A 38 14.11 -9.66 7.04
N ASP A 39 13.27 -10.67 6.75
CA ASP A 39 13.65 -12.08 6.76
C ASP A 39 14.70 -12.42 5.67
N HIS A 40 14.70 -11.67 4.56
CA HIS A 40 15.64 -11.84 3.46
C HIS A 40 16.89 -10.95 3.56
N GLY A 41 17.06 -10.21 4.66
CA GLY A 41 18.24 -9.38 4.90
C GLY A 41 18.42 -8.25 3.88
N CYS A 42 17.33 -7.78 3.27
CA CYS A 42 17.40 -6.66 2.34
C CYS A 42 17.56 -5.37 3.15
N PRO A 43 18.72 -4.68 3.11
CA PRO A 43 18.89 -3.44 3.83
C PRO A 43 18.00 -2.36 3.22
N GLU A 44 17.30 -1.63 4.09
CA GLU A 44 16.36 -0.57 3.73
C GLU A 44 17.07 0.52 2.92
N ALA A 45 16.82 0.58 1.61
CA ALA A 45 17.17 1.75 0.81
C ALA A 45 16.12 2.82 1.14
N VAL A 46 16.50 3.76 2.00
CA VAL A 46 15.74 4.95 2.45
C VAL A 46 14.67 5.42 1.45
N ALA A 47 13.42 5.05 1.70
CA ALA A 47 12.29 5.52 0.91
C ALA A 47 11.87 6.90 1.40
N SER A 48 12.10 7.92 0.56
CA SER A 48 11.63 9.28 0.77
C SER A 48 10.10 9.30 0.73
N ASP A 49 9.48 9.53 1.89
CA ASP A 49 8.05 9.68 2.06
C ASP A 49 7.58 10.96 1.34
N GLN A 50 6.76 10.79 0.29
CA GLN A 50 5.90 11.86 -0.19
C GLN A 50 4.49 11.30 -0.38
N GLN A 51 3.82 11.13 0.76
CA GLN A 51 2.38 11.04 0.83
C GLN A 51 1.76 12.40 0.49
N THR A 52 1.58 12.70 -0.80
CA THR A 52 0.75 13.83 -1.23
C THR A 52 -0.72 13.51 -0.97
N SER A 53 -1.17 13.97 0.21
CA SER A 53 -2.57 14.20 0.49
C SER A 53 -2.98 15.46 -0.27
N THR A 54 -3.64 15.33 -1.42
CA THR A 54 -4.39 16.46 -1.98
C THR A 54 -5.85 16.29 -1.58
N VAL A 55 -6.18 16.96 -0.47
CA VAL A 55 -7.55 17.29 -0.09
C VAL A 55 -7.96 18.49 -0.95
N GLU A 56 -8.84 18.31 -1.92
CA GLU A 56 -9.56 19.44 -2.53
C GLU A 56 -10.99 19.42 -2.00
N ARG A 57 -11.21 20.24 -0.96
CA ARG A 57 -12.53 20.70 -0.54
C ARG A 57 -12.88 21.97 -1.32
N GLU A 58 -14.10 21.94 -1.86
CA GLU A 58 -15.05 23.05 -1.99
C GLU A 58 -14.77 24.23 -2.94
N GLY A 59 -15.84 24.55 -3.71
CA GLY A 59 -16.04 25.75 -4.53
C GLY A 59 -16.80 25.33 -5.80
N GLY A 60 -18.12 25.47 -5.92
CA GLY A 60 -18.89 26.68 -5.68
C GLY A 60 -19.37 27.19 -7.05
N LEU A 61 -20.69 27.19 -7.23
CA LEU A 61 -21.53 27.65 -8.36
C LEU A 61 -21.10 29.00 -8.99
N PRO A 62 -21.57 29.38 -10.20
CA PRO A 62 -22.99 29.36 -10.65
C PRO A 62 -23.32 28.60 -11.93
#